data_AF-A0A6G3D928-F1
#
_entry.id   AF-A0A6G3D928-F1
#
_cell.length_a   1.000
_cell.length_b   1.000
_cell.length_c   1.000
_cell.angle_alpha   90.00
_cell.angle_beta   90.00
_cell.angle_gamma   90.00
#
_symmetry.space_group_name_H-M   'P 1'
#
loop_
_entity.id
_entity.type
_entity.pdbx_description
1 polymer ?
#
loop_
_entity_poly.entity_id
_entity_poly.type
_entity_poly.pdbx_seq_one_letter_code
_entity_poly.pdbx_strand_id
1 'polypeptide(L)'
;AELSEYGGLDNRPRIVVLNKIDVPDGKDLAEMVRPDLEARGYRVFEVSAVAHMGLKELSFALAELVAAARAARPREEATRIVIRPKAVDDAGFTVTREEDGLFRVRGEKPERWVRQTDFNNDEAVGYLSDRLNRLGVEEKLMKAGARNGDGVAIGPEDNAVVFDWEPSVTAGAEMLGRRGEDHRFEAPRPAAQRRRDREAERDEAQQEFDGFEPF
;
A
#
# COMPACT_ATOMS: atom_id res chain seq x y z
N ALA A 1 39.57 36.23 15.93
CA ALA A 1 39.93 34.81 16.13
C ALA A 1 38.87 34.01 15.41
N GLU A 2 39.23 33.21 14.41
CA GLU A 2 38.31 32.59 13.43
C GLU A 2 37.07 31.91 14.07
N LEU A 3 37.21 31.33 15.27
CA LEU A 3 36.10 30.69 15.99
C LEU A 3 34.92 31.63 16.32
N SER A 4 35.15 32.94 16.49
CA SER A 4 34.07 33.90 16.72
C SER A 4 33.29 34.22 15.45
N GLU A 5 33.89 34.03 14.28
CA GLU A 5 33.26 34.31 12.98
C GLU A 5 32.24 33.25 12.59
N TYR A 6 32.38 32.02 13.11
CA TYR A 6 31.51 30.89 12.78
C TYR A 6 30.31 30.67 13.72
N GLY A 7 30.20 31.43 14.82
CA GLY A 7 29.03 31.47 15.73
C GLY A 7 28.74 30.18 16.52
N GLY A 8 28.52 30.31 17.84
CA GLY A 8 28.05 29.19 18.68
C GLY A 8 29.11 28.14 19.05
N LEU A 9 30.39 28.46 18.85
CA LEU A 9 31.57 27.64 19.21
C LEU A 9 32.34 28.22 20.41
N ASP A 10 32.17 29.51 20.67
CA ASP A 10 32.80 30.32 21.71
C ASP A 10 32.49 29.82 23.13
N ASN A 11 31.24 29.42 23.38
CA ASN A 11 30.77 28.92 24.68
C ASN A 11 30.92 27.41 24.87
N ARG A 12 31.53 26.69 23.92
CA ARG A 12 31.72 25.24 24.03
C ARG A 12 32.95 24.91 24.89
N PRO A 13 32.91 23.80 25.65
CA PRO A 13 34.10 23.28 26.32
C PRO A 13 35.24 23.04 25.33
N ARG A 14 36.45 23.48 25.69
CA ARG A 14 37.65 23.39 24.85
C ARG A 14 38.74 22.60 25.55
N ILE A 15 39.43 21.76 24.78
CA ILE A 15 40.62 21.02 25.18
C ILE A 15 41.72 21.36 24.18
N VAL A 16 42.95 21.50 24.66
CA VAL A 16 44.13 21.70 23.82
C VAL A 16 44.92 20.40 23.79
N VAL A 17 45.34 19.99 22.59
CA VAL A 17 46.11 18.76 22.38
C VAL A 17 47.43 19.13 21.70
N LEU A 18 48.53 18.90 22.42
CA LEU A 18 49.89 19.04 21.94
C LEU A 18 50.28 17.69 21.30
N ASN A 19 50.19 17.63 19.98
CA ASN A 19 50.43 16.40 19.22
C ASN A 19 51.90 16.28 18.78
N LYS A 20 52.35 15.05 18.52
CA LYS A 20 53.70 14.67 18.03
C LYS A 20 54.82 14.75 19.09
N ILE A 21 54.54 14.35 20.32
CA ILE A 21 55.56 14.28 21.39
C ILE A 21 56.54 13.10 21.23
N ASP A 22 56.41 12.30 20.18
CA ASP A 22 57.33 11.20 19.86
C ASP A 22 58.70 11.68 19.37
N VAL A 23 58.79 12.92 18.87
CA VAL A 23 60.07 13.52 18.48
C VAL A 23 60.60 14.43 19.60
N PRO A 24 61.92 14.46 19.87
CA PRO A 24 62.51 15.27 20.94
C PRO A 24 62.07 16.74 20.90
N ASP A 25 62.18 17.38 19.74
CA ASP A 25 61.78 18.78 19.54
C ASP A 25 60.30 19.03 19.86
N GLY A 26 59.44 18.05 19.57
CA GLY A 26 58.00 18.12 19.82
C GLY A 26 57.68 18.02 21.30
N LYS A 27 58.43 17.18 22.03
CA LYS A 27 58.32 17.05 23.48
C LYS A 27 58.83 18.31 24.18
N ASP A 28 59.99 18.83 23.81
CA ASP A 28 60.57 20.03 24.40
C ASP A 28 59.67 21.25 24.20
N LEU A 29 59.09 21.39 23.00
CA LEU A 29 58.12 22.45 22.71
C LEU A 29 56.84 22.28 23.54
N ALA A 30 56.35 21.05 23.69
CA ALA A 30 55.15 20.78 24.48
C ALA A 30 55.35 21.14 25.95
N GLU A 31 56.49 20.75 26.55
CA GLU A 31 56.85 21.09 27.94
C GLU A 31 56.97 22.61 28.13
N MET A 32 57.50 23.33 27.14
CA MET A 32 57.64 24.79 27.19
C MET A 32 56.30 25.52 27.15
N VAL A 33 55.36 25.12 26.28
CA VAL A 33 54.09 25.86 26.06
C VAL A 33 52.96 25.42 26.99
N ARG A 34 53.07 24.24 27.60
CA ARG A 34 52.03 23.67 28.48
C ARG A 34 51.64 24.62 29.64
N PRO A 35 52.57 25.22 30.40
CA PRO A 35 52.22 26.12 31.51
C PRO A 35 51.43 27.35 31.04
N ASP A 36 51.80 27.92 29.88
CA ASP A 36 51.14 29.10 29.33
C ASP A 36 49.69 28.80 28.90
N LEU A 37 49.44 27.60 28.39
CA LEU A 37 48.11 27.14 27.98
C LEU A 37 47.23 26.80 29.19
N GLU A 38 47.81 26.18 30.22
CA GLU A 38 47.12 25.90 31.48
C GLU A 38 46.80 27.20 32.25
N ALA A 39 47.69 28.19 32.22
CA ALA A 39 47.46 29.52 32.79
C ALA A 39 46.29 30.27 32.10
N ARG A 40 46.02 29.94 30.83
CA ARG A 40 44.84 30.45 30.09
C ARG A 40 43.55 29.68 30.39
N GLY A 41 43.60 28.69 31.29
CA GLY A 41 42.45 27.90 31.72
C GLY A 41 42.09 26.73 30.81
N TYR A 42 42.99 26.33 29.89
CA TYR A 42 42.76 25.16 29.04
C TYR A 42 43.22 23.87 29.71
N ARG A 43 42.46 22.79 29.51
CA ARG A 43 42.94 21.42 29.78
C ARG A 43 43.86 21.03 28.63
N VAL A 44 45.13 20.75 28.95
CA VAL A 44 46.17 20.44 27.95
C VAL A 44 46.56 18.97 28.04
N PHE A 45 46.57 18.29 26.90
CA PHE A 45 47.02 16.90 26.77
C PHE A 45 48.16 16.78 25.78
N GLU A 46 49.17 16.03 26.16
CA GLU A 46 50.29 15.67 25.30
C GLU A 46 50.02 14.30 24.69
N VAL A 47 50.08 14.20 23.37
CA VAL A 47 49.79 12.94 22.66
C VAL A 47 50.78 12.66 21.55
N SER A 48 50.96 11.37 21.27
CA SER A 48 51.52 10.91 20.01
C SER A 48 50.63 9.83 19.44
N ALA A 49 50.11 10.06 18.24
CA ALA A 49 49.33 9.07 17.50
C ALA A 49 50.19 7.87 17.08
N VAL A 50 51.46 8.11 16.72
CA VAL A 50 52.39 7.07 16.25
C VAL A 50 52.85 6.18 17.41
N ALA A 51 53.20 6.80 18.54
CA ALA A 51 53.64 6.06 19.72
C ALA A 51 52.47 5.61 20.62
N HIS A 52 51.22 5.90 20.24
CA HIS A 52 50.01 5.64 21.02
C HIS A 52 50.06 6.18 22.47
N MET A 53 50.77 7.28 22.69
CA MET A 53 50.92 7.92 24.00
C MET A 53 49.85 8.98 24.23
N GLY A 54 49.33 9.07 25.46
CA GLY A 54 48.36 10.10 25.89
C GLY A 54 46.96 10.01 25.28
N LEU A 55 46.73 9.09 24.34
CA LEU A 55 45.45 8.93 23.65
C LEU A 55 44.34 8.43 24.57
N LYS A 56 44.68 7.59 25.55
CA LYS A 56 43.70 7.00 26.48
C LYS A 56 43.17 8.07 27.44
N GLU A 57 44.07 8.88 27.98
CA GLU A 57 43.79 10.00 28.87
C GLU A 57 42.95 11.05 28.14
N LEU A 58 43.31 11.37 26.88
CA LEU A 58 42.53 12.25 26.02
C LEU A 58 41.10 11.71 25.78
N SER A 59 40.98 10.41 25.49
CA SER A 59 39.68 9.77 25.26
C SER A 59 38.77 9.86 26.48
N PHE A 60 39.30 9.62 27.68
CA PHE A 60 38.53 9.74 28.92
C PHE A 60 38.10 11.19 29.19
N ALA A 61 38.97 12.17 28.96
CA ALA A 61 38.63 13.58 29.12
C ALA A 61 37.52 14.02 28.16
N LEU A 62 37.56 13.54 26.90
CA LEU A 62 36.49 13.80 25.94
C LEU A 62 35.19 13.10 26.34
N ALA A 63 35.26 11.86 26.81
CA ALA A 63 34.09 11.12 27.28
C ALA A 63 33.41 11.82 28.46
N GLU A 64 34.19 12.35 29.42
CA GLU A 64 33.72 13.14 30.55
C GLU A 64 32.94 14.38 30.08
N LEU A 65 33.51 15.17 29.16
CA LEU A 65 32.85 16.36 28.63
C LEU A 65 31.55 16.03 27.89
N VAL A 66 31.55 14.96 27.09
CA VAL A 66 30.36 14.52 26.36
C VAL A 66 29.28 14.03 27.31
N ALA A 67 29.65 13.27 28.35
CA ALA A 67 28.72 12.78 29.36
C ALA A 67 28.08 13.94 30.12
N ALA A 68 28.87 14.92 30.57
CA ALA A 68 28.37 16.12 31.23
C ALA A 68 27.43 16.93 30.32
N ALA A 69 27.79 17.13 29.05
CA ALA A 69 26.96 17.84 28.08
C ALA A 69 25.63 17.12 27.81
N ARG A 70 25.63 15.78 27.73
CA ARG A 70 24.41 14.98 27.57
C ARG A 70 23.52 15.02 28.81
N ALA A 71 24.10 14.97 30.01
CA ALA A 71 23.37 15.04 31.27
C ALA A 71 22.71 16.41 31.50
N ALA A 72 23.38 17.48 31.07
CA ALA A 72 22.85 18.85 31.15
C ALA A 72 21.77 19.16 30.09
N ARG A 73 21.61 18.30 29.07
CA ARG A 73 20.62 18.50 28.03
C ARG A 73 19.22 18.18 28.58
N PRO A 74 18.23 19.07 28.44
CA PRO A 74 16.86 18.75 28.82
C PRO A 74 16.41 17.50 28.05
N ARG A 75 15.80 16.54 28.75
CA ARG A 75 15.20 15.36 28.12
C ARG A 75 14.06 15.84 27.23
N GLU A 76 14.28 15.84 25.92
CA GLU A 76 13.19 15.90 24.97
C GLU A 76 12.35 14.64 25.16
N GLU A 77 11.12 14.79 25.64
CA GLU A 77 10.16 13.70 25.68
C GLU A 77 9.93 13.25 24.24
N ALA A 78 10.48 12.08 23.89
CA ALA A 78 10.27 11.47 22.59
C ALA A 78 8.75 11.30 22.41
N THR A 79 8.14 12.15 21.59
CA THR A 79 6.74 12.01 21.21
C THR A 79 6.66 10.69 20.45
N ARG A 80 6.19 9.63 21.12
CA ARG A 80 6.06 8.31 20.51
C ARG A 80 5.09 8.47 19.35
N ILE A 81 5.60 8.49 18.12
CA ILE A 81 4.75 8.51 16.92
C ILE A 81 4.08 7.13 16.86
N VAL A 82 2.88 7.04 17.42
CA VAL A 82 2.06 5.82 17.31
C VAL A 82 1.47 5.81 15.91
N ILE A 83 2.11 5.09 15.00
CA ILE A 83 1.52 4.76 13.69
C ILE A 83 0.42 3.74 13.96
N ARG A 84 -0.85 4.20 13.98
CA ARG A 84 -2.01 3.30 13.96
C ARG A 84 -2.34 2.99 12.50
N PRO A 85 -2.17 1.74 12.01
CA PRO A 85 -2.71 1.37 10.71
C PRO A 85 -4.23 1.54 10.78
N LYS A 86 -4.79 2.38 9.90
CA LYS A 86 -6.24 2.38 9.67
C LYS A 86 -6.59 1.05 9.00
N ALA A 87 -7.60 0.35 9.50
CA ALA A 87 -8.16 -0.79 8.80
C ALA A 87 -8.61 -0.31 7.41
N VAL A 88 -7.97 -0.83 6.37
CA VAL A 88 -8.31 -0.56 4.98
C VAL A 88 -9.38 -1.57 4.59
N ASP A 89 -10.60 -1.37 5.10
CA ASP A 89 -11.80 -2.07 4.63
C ASP A 89 -12.47 -1.36 3.44
N ASP A 90 -11.77 -0.39 2.85
CA ASP A 90 -12.18 0.19 1.59
C ASP A 90 -11.21 -0.32 0.53
N ALA A 91 -11.72 -0.98 -0.52
CA ALA A 91 -10.92 -1.52 -1.62
C ALA A 91 -10.10 -0.45 -2.37
N GLY A 92 -10.19 0.81 -1.94
CA GLY A 92 -9.46 1.96 -2.45
C GLY A 92 -10.14 2.57 -3.68
N PHE A 93 -11.39 2.19 -3.94
CA PHE A 93 -12.17 2.69 -5.06
C PHE A 93 -13.69 2.63 -4.85
N THR A 94 -14.41 3.51 -5.52
CA THR A 94 -15.88 3.63 -5.54
C THR A 94 -16.39 3.54 -6.98
N VAL A 95 -17.64 3.09 -7.14
CA VAL A 95 -18.34 3.03 -8.42
C VAL A 95 -19.64 3.81 -8.27
N THR A 96 -19.84 4.82 -9.12
CA THR A 96 -21.04 5.67 -9.13
C THR A 96 -21.71 5.57 -10.50
N ARG A 97 -23.04 5.42 -10.50
CA ARG A 97 -23.82 5.47 -11.74
C ARG A 97 -24.07 6.92 -12.12
N GLU A 98 -23.78 7.27 -13.36
CA GLU A 98 -24.06 8.57 -13.97
C GLU A 98 -25.27 8.47 -14.91
N GLU A 99 -25.61 9.57 -15.55
CA GLU A 99 -26.67 9.64 -16.55
C GLU A 99 -26.28 8.83 -17.81
N ASP A 100 -27.27 8.46 -18.63
CA ASP A 100 -27.08 7.79 -19.93
C ASP A 100 -26.39 6.41 -19.93
N GLY A 101 -26.41 5.69 -18.79
CA GLY A 101 -25.82 4.34 -18.71
C GLY A 101 -24.30 4.34 -18.54
N LEU A 102 -23.73 5.48 -18.15
CA LEU A 102 -22.31 5.61 -17.82
C LEU A 102 -22.05 5.27 -16.34
N PHE A 103 -21.00 4.50 -16.06
CA PHE A 103 -20.55 4.18 -14.71
C PHE A 103 -19.16 4.76 -14.47
N ARG A 104 -19.00 5.55 -13.41
CA ARG A 104 -17.70 6.12 -13.05
C ARG A 104 -17.04 5.33 -11.94
N VAL A 105 -15.78 4.98 -12.14
CA VAL A 105 -14.92 4.32 -11.16
C VAL A 105 -13.87 5.33 -10.68
N ARG A 106 -13.84 5.60 -9.38
CA ARG A 106 -12.89 6.53 -8.74
C ARG A 106 -12.03 5.80 -7.73
N GLY A 107 -10.73 5.97 -7.79
CA GLY A 107 -9.80 5.34 -6.86
C GLY A 107 -8.34 5.44 -7.27
N GLU A 108 -7.44 5.58 -6.30
CA GLU A 108 -6.02 5.83 -6.57
C GLU A 108 -5.36 4.71 -7.39
N LYS A 109 -5.71 3.46 -7.11
CA LYS A 109 -5.18 2.28 -7.81
C LYS A 109 -5.69 2.15 -9.25
N PRO A 110 -7.02 2.09 -9.52
CA PRO A 110 -7.53 1.93 -10.88
C PRO A 110 -7.16 3.12 -11.78
N GLU A 111 -7.21 4.35 -11.26
CA GLU A 111 -6.81 5.55 -12.02
C GLU A 111 -5.32 5.52 -12.40
N ARG A 112 -4.46 5.06 -11.49
CA ARG A 112 -3.03 4.93 -11.77
C ARG A 112 -2.74 3.88 -12.82
N TRP A 113 -3.39 2.72 -12.77
CA TRP A 113 -3.16 1.64 -13.72
C TRP A 113 -3.57 2.04 -15.13
N VAL A 114 -4.76 2.65 -15.27
CA VAL A 114 -5.25 3.16 -16.54
C VAL A 114 -4.29 4.19 -17.16
N ARG A 115 -3.72 5.09 -16.35
CA ARG A 115 -2.72 6.07 -16.81
C ARG A 115 -1.38 5.46 -17.22
N GLN A 116 -1.03 4.30 -16.68
CA GLN A 116 0.24 3.62 -16.95
C GLN A 116 0.15 2.59 -18.07
N THR A 117 -1.07 2.22 -18.48
CA THR A 117 -1.28 1.25 -19.56
C THR A 117 -1.17 1.93 -20.92
N ASP A 118 -0.43 1.30 -21.82
CA ASP A 118 -0.43 1.65 -23.25
C ASP A 118 -1.58 0.91 -23.94
N PHE A 119 -2.58 1.64 -24.42
CA PHE A 119 -3.77 1.07 -25.06
C PHE A 119 -3.54 0.61 -26.50
N ASN A 120 -2.37 0.88 -27.10
CA ASN A 120 -2.02 0.34 -28.42
C ASN A 120 -1.49 -1.10 -28.38
N ASN A 121 -1.35 -1.67 -27.17
CA ASN A 121 -0.86 -3.02 -26.96
C ASN A 121 -1.95 -3.89 -26.33
N ASP A 122 -2.49 -4.82 -27.11
CA ASP A 122 -3.55 -5.74 -26.69
C ASP A 122 -3.18 -6.54 -25.42
N GLU A 123 -1.91 -6.91 -25.25
CA GLU A 123 -1.43 -7.63 -24.05
C GLU A 123 -1.51 -6.74 -22.80
N ALA A 124 -1.20 -5.44 -22.93
CA ALA A 124 -1.25 -4.49 -21.84
C ALA A 124 -2.70 -4.17 -21.44
N VAL A 125 -3.63 -4.17 -22.40
CA VAL A 125 -5.07 -4.05 -22.16
C VAL A 125 -5.60 -5.28 -21.43
N GLY A 126 -5.23 -6.48 -21.86
CA GLY A 126 -5.58 -7.73 -21.16
C GLY A 126 -5.08 -7.75 -19.72
N TYR A 127 -3.82 -7.35 -19.50
CA TYR A 127 -3.24 -7.25 -18.16
C TYR A 127 -3.96 -6.24 -17.27
N LEU A 128 -4.40 -5.10 -17.84
CA LEU A 128 -5.20 -4.11 -17.12
C LEU A 128 -6.55 -4.70 -16.68
N SER A 129 -7.23 -5.42 -17.56
CA SER A 129 -8.49 -6.10 -17.27
C SER A 129 -8.37 -7.06 -16.08
N ASP A 130 -7.36 -7.94 -16.11
CA ASP A 130 -7.07 -8.87 -15.00
C ASP A 130 -6.81 -8.15 -13.67
N ARG A 131 -6.16 -6.99 -13.73
CA ARG A 131 -5.81 -6.19 -12.55
C ARG A 131 -7.04 -5.51 -11.95
N LEU A 132 -7.93 -4.99 -12.79
CA LEU A 132 -9.21 -4.41 -12.37
C LEU A 132 -10.14 -5.49 -11.81
N ASN A 133 -10.15 -6.69 -12.40
CA ASN A 133 -10.92 -7.83 -11.90
C ASN A 133 -10.43 -8.29 -10.53
N ARG A 134 -9.10 -8.42 -10.34
CA ARG A 134 -8.51 -8.75 -9.03
C ARG A 134 -8.79 -7.68 -7.96
N LEU A 135 -8.96 -6.41 -8.36
CA LEU A 135 -9.36 -5.34 -7.45
C LEU A 135 -10.85 -5.41 -7.07
N GLY A 136 -11.67 -6.14 -7.84
CA GLY A 136 -13.11 -6.30 -7.63
C GLY A 136 -13.96 -5.24 -8.33
N VAL A 137 -13.44 -4.57 -9.36
CA VAL A 137 -14.16 -3.52 -10.10
C VAL A 137 -15.37 -4.10 -10.82
N GLU A 138 -15.23 -5.26 -11.47
CA GLU A 138 -16.32 -5.97 -12.16
C GLU A 138 -17.48 -6.33 -11.21
N GLU A 139 -17.17 -6.87 -10.03
CA GLU A 139 -18.19 -7.18 -9.01
C GLU A 139 -18.97 -5.95 -8.57
N LYS A 140 -18.30 -4.80 -8.40
CA LYS A 140 -18.97 -3.55 -8.01
C LYS A 140 -19.80 -2.97 -9.16
N LEU A 141 -19.36 -3.08 -10.40
CA LEU A 141 -20.13 -2.67 -11.59
C LEU A 141 -21.40 -3.52 -11.74
N MET A 142 -21.30 -4.84 -11.58
CA MET A 142 -22.47 -5.73 -11.57
C MET A 142 -23.45 -5.38 -10.45
N LYS A 143 -22.96 -5.13 -9.23
CA LYS A 143 -23.80 -4.69 -8.10
C LYS A 143 -24.42 -3.32 -8.33
N ALA A 144 -23.77 -2.44 -9.08
CA ALA A 144 -24.30 -1.14 -9.48
C ALA A 144 -25.34 -1.23 -10.62
N GLY A 145 -25.49 -2.41 -11.23
CA GLY A 145 -26.47 -2.68 -12.28
C GLY A 145 -25.97 -2.41 -13.70
N ALA A 146 -24.66 -2.40 -13.94
CA ALA A 146 -24.09 -2.31 -15.28
C ALA A 146 -24.52 -3.49 -16.14
N ARG A 147 -24.82 -3.22 -17.41
CA ARG A 147 -25.21 -4.17 -18.45
C ARG A 147 -24.17 -4.18 -19.55
N ASN A 148 -24.03 -5.32 -20.23
CA ASN A 148 -23.10 -5.45 -21.34
C ASN A 148 -23.34 -4.30 -22.36
N GLY A 149 -22.28 -3.59 -22.71
CA GLY A 149 -22.31 -2.42 -23.59
C GLY A 149 -22.52 -1.08 -22.88
N ASP A 150 -22.70 -1.05 -21.55
CA ASP A 150 -22.72 0.19 -20.78
C ASP A 150 -21.30 0.80 -20.73
N GLY A 151 -21.20 2.13 -20.77
CA GLY A 151 -19.92 2.82 -20.71
C GLY A 151 -19.35 2.83 -19.29
N VAL A 152 -18.04 2.61 -19.15
CA VAL A 152 -17.33 2.71 -17.87
C VAL A 152 -16.19 3.71 -17.97
N ALA A 153 -16.26 4.77 -17.17
CA ALA A 153 -15.25 5.82 -17.07
C ALA A 153 -14.37 5.60 -15.82
N ILE A 154 -13.08 5.32 -16.01
CA ILE A 154 -12.11 5.28 -14.91
C ILE A 154 -11.32 6.60 -14.88
N GLY A 155 -11.55 7.42 -13.86
CA GLY A 155 -10.84 8.71 -13.69
C GLY A 155 -11.72 9.92 -13.37
N PRO A 156 -11.09 11.08 -13.13
CA PRO A 156 -11.78 12.36 -12.97
C PRO A 156 -12.47 12.78 -14.29
N GLU A 157 -13.48 13.64 -14.21
CA GLU A 157 -14.26 14.10 -15.37
C GLU A 157 -13.40 14.62 -16.52
N ASP A 158 -12.34 15.36 -16.20
CA ASP A 158 -11.49 16.01 -17.22
C ASP A 158 -10.52 15.05 -17.94
N ASN A 159 -10.29 13.84 -17.42
CA ASN A 159 -9.25 12.94 -17.94
C ASN A 159 -9.54 11.47 -17.61
N ALA A 160 -10.80 11.05 -17.78
CA ALA A 160 -11.19 9.66 -17.62
C ALA A 160 -10.94 8.88 -18.92
N VAL A 161 -10.51 7.63 -18.79
CA VAL A 161 -10.55 6.68 -19.90
C VAL A 161 -11.89 5.97 -19.86
N VAL A 162 -12.58 5.96 -20.99
CA VAL A 162 -13.90 5.35 -21.16
C VAL A 162 -13.76 4.10 -22.02
N PHE A 163 -14.40 3.02 -21.60
CA PHE A 163 -14.50 1.77 -22.36
C PHE A 163 -15.89 1.19 -22.23
N ASP A 164 -16.26 0.38 -23.22
CA ASP A 164 -17.51 -0.38 -23.19
C ASP A 164 -17.34 -1.59 -22.27
N TRP A 165 -18.29 -1.78 -21.36
CA TRP A 165 -18.21 -2.85 -20.40
C TRP A 165 -18.63 -4.18 -21.01
N GLU A 166 -17.68 -5.11 -21.06
CA GLU A 166 -17.90 -6.51 -21.39
C GLU A 166 -17.63 -7.37 -20.15
N PRO A 167 -18.67 -7.94 -19.49
CA PRO A 167 -18.47 -8.83 -18.37
C PRO A 167 -17.69 -10.08 -18.80
N SER A 168 -16.64 -10.41 -18.06
CA SER A 168 -15.84 -11.62 -18.26
C SER A 168 -16.65 -12.87 -17.90
N VAL A 169 -17.57 -12.71 -16.96
CA VAL A 169 -18.59 -13.69 -16.62
C VAL A 169 -19.81 -13.40 -17.46
N THR A 170 -19.97 -14.12 -18.58
CA THR A 170 -21.29 -14.24 -19.22
C THR A 170 -22.28 -14.52 -18.11
N ALA A 171 -23.35 -13.74 -17.98
CA ALA A 171 -24.41 -13.96 -17.02
C ALA A 171 -25.13 -15.30 -17.31
N GLY A 172 -24.44 -16.39 -17.04
CA GLY A 172 -24.92 -17.71 -16.74
C GLY A 172 -24.59 -17.93 -15.27
N ALA A 173 -25.12 -17.05 -14.41
CA ALA A 173 -25.37 -17.44 -13.04
C ALA A 173 -26.22 -18.69 -13.14
N GLU A 174 -25.59 -19.83 -12.86
CA GLU A 174 -26.26 -21.05 -12.48
C GLU A 174 -27.45 -20.65 -11.62
N MET A 175 -28.65 -21.08 -12.02
CA MET A 175 -29.80 -21.12 -11.13
C MET A 175 -29.41 -21.97 -9.92
N LEU A 176 -28.76 -21.36 -8.94
CA LEU A 176 -28.61 -21.91 -7.63
C LEU A 176 -29.96 -21.71 -6.96
N GLY A 177 -30.86 -22.66 -7.24
CA GLY A 177 -31.95 -22.98 -6.34
C GLY A 177 -31.40 -23.17 -4.92
N ARG A 178 -32.29 -23.12 -3.92
CA ARG A 178 -31.90 -23.32 -2.52
C ARG A 178 -31.09 -24.62 -2.42
N ARG A 179 -30.00 -24.61 -1.64
CA ARG A 179 -29.13 -25.80 -1.47
C ARG A 179 -29.99 -27.05 -1.25
N GLY A 180 -29.96 -27.97 -2.21
CA GLY A 180 -30.78 -29.19 -2.21
C GLY A 180 -31.75 -29.31 -3.39
N GLU A 181 -32.01 -28.25 -4.15
CA GLU A 181 -32.84 -28.27 -5.36
C GLU A 181 -31.96 -28.07 -6.61
N ASP A 182 -31.87 -29.08 -7.48
CA ASP A 182 -31.27 -28.97 -8.80
C ASP A 182 -32.39 -28.92 -9.85
N HIS A 183 -32.70 -27.73 -10.34
CA HIS A 183 -33.73 -27.50 -11.37
C HIS A 183 -33.44 -28.21 -12.70
N ARG A 184 -32.23 -28.75 -12.91
CA ARG A 184 -31.94 -29.59 -14.10
C ARG A 184 -32.68 -30.93 -14.08
N PHE A 185 -33.12 -31.38 -12.90
CA PHE A 185 -33.93 -32.59 -12.76
C PHE A 185 -35.45 -32.33 -12.83
N GLU A 186 -35.88 -31.07 -12.93
CA GLU A 186 -37.28 -30.65 -13.00
C GLU A 186 -37.80 -30.41 -14.42
N ALA A 187 -37.07 -30.81 -15.47
CA ALA A 187 -37.70 -30.94 -16.77
C ALA A 187 -38.63 -32.17 -16.73
N PRO A 188 -39.96 -32.05 -16.91
CA PRO A 188 -40.80 -33.22 -17.06
C PRO A 188 -40.25 -34.02 -18.24
N ARG A 189 -39.77 -35.24 -17.96
CA ARG A 189 -39.22 -36.10 -19.01
C ARG A 189 -40.28 -36.22 -20.11
N PRO A 190 -39.98 -35.87 -21.38
CA PRO A 190 -40.98 -35.91 -22.45
C PRO A 190 -41.66 -37.28 -22.59
N ALA A 191 -40.99 -38.35 -22.19
CA ALA A 191 -41.55 -39.70 -22.16
C ALA A 191 -42.64 -39.92 -21.10
N ALA A 192 -42.57 -39.25 -19.95
CA ALA A 192 -43.57 -39.33 -18.89
C ALA A 192 -44.81 -38.47 -19.22
N GLN A 193 -44.59 -37.31 -19.87
CA GLN A 193 -45.66 -36.48 -20.41
C GLN A 193 -46.43 -37.25 -21.50
N ARG A 194 -45.71 -37.78 -22.51
CA ARG A 194 -46.29 -38.57 -23.60
C ARG A 194 -47.07 -39.80 -23.15
N ARG A 195 -46.74 -40.39 -21.99
CA ARG A 195 -47.49 -41.51 -21.43
C ARG A 195 -48.80 -41.04 -20.79
N ARG A 196 -48.78 -39.94 -20.02
CA ARG A 196 -49.99 -39.37 -19.41
C ARG A 196 -50.92 -38.79 -20.45
N ASP A 197 -50.40 -38.09 -21.46
CA ASP A 197 -51.20 -37.54 -22.55
C ASP A 197 -51.91 -38.68 -23.32
N ARG A 198 -51.20 -39.79 -23.58
CA ARG A 198 -51.78 -40.98 -24.24
C ARG A 198 -52.78 -41.74 -23.35
N GLU A 199 -52.58 -41.78 -22.04
CA GLU A 199 -53.55 -42.35 -21.09
C GLU A 199 -54.81 -41.46 -21.01
N ALA A 200 -54.64 -40.13 -20.96
CA ALA A 200 -55.73 -39.16 -20.97
C ALA A 200 -56.54 -39.19 -22.28
N GLU A 201 -55.90 -39.24 -23.45
CA GLU A 201 -56.58 -39.42 -24.74
C GLU A 201 -57.41 -40.73 -24.78
N ARG A 202 -56.92 -41.79 -24.12
CA ARG A 202 -57.61 -43.08 -24.07
C ARG A 202 -58.81 -43.05 -23.14
N ASP A 203 -58.68 -42.36 -22.01
CA ASP A 203 -59.76 -42.18 -21.03
C ASP A 203 -60.84 -41.21 -21.57
N GLU A 204 -60.44 -40.16 -22.30
CA GLU A 204 -61.36 -39.26 -23.00
C GLU A 204 -62.12 -40.00 -24.12
N ALA A 205 -61.44 -40.77 -24.96
CA ALA A 205 -62.11 -41.58 -25.99
C ALA A 205 -63.06 -42.64 -25.40
N GLN A 206 -62.72 -43.20 -24.23
CA GLN A 206 -63.61 -44.12 -23.52
C GLN A 206 -64.82 -43.41 -22.93
N GLN A 207 -64.65 -42.21 -22.36
CA GLN A 207 -65.76 -41.38 -21.86
C GLN A 207 -66.66 -40.90 -22.99
N GLU A 208 -66.10 -40.59 -24.17
CA GLU A 208 -66.86 -40.18 -25.35
C GLU A 208 -67.64 -41.36 -25.94
N PHE A 209 -67.08 -42.58 -25.91
CA PHE A 209 -67.79 -43.81 -26.27
C PHE A 209 -68.90 -44.16 -25.27
N ASP A 210 -68.63 -44.05 -23.96
CA ASP A 210 -69.61 -44.36 -22.91
C ASP A 210 -70.73 -43.30 -22.82
N GLY A 211 -70.45 -42.05 -23.24
CA GLY A 211 -71.42 -40.96 -23.33
C GLY A 211 -72.15 -40.86 -24.68
N PHE A 212 -71.83 -41.71 -25.65
CA PHE A 212 -72.48 -41.74 -26.95
C PHE A 212 -73.83 -42.47 -26.86
N GLU A 213 -74.93 -41.72 -26.79
CA GLU A 213 -76.28 -42.28 -26.91
C GLU A 213 -76.74 -42.25 -28.38
N PRO A 214 -76.87 -43.41 -29.05
CA PRO A 214 -77.42 -43.44 -30.40
C PRO A 214 -78.95 -43.43 -30.31
N PHE A 215 -79.53 -42.25 -30.52
CA PHE A 215 -80.96 -41.98 -30.81
C PHE A 215 -82.02 -42.68 -29.94
#